data_AF-A0A6I7FAJ2-F1
#
_entry.id   AF-A0A6I7FAJ2-F1
#
_cell.length_a   1.000
_cell.length_b   1.000
_cell.length_c   1.000
_cell.angle_alpha   90.00
_cell.angle_beta   90.00
_cell.angle_gamma   90.00
#
_symmetry.space_group_name_H-M   'P 1'
#
loop_
_entity.id
_entity.type
_entity.pdbx_description
1 polymer ?
#
loop_
_entity_poly.entity_id
_entity_poly.type
_entity_poly.pdbx_seq_one_letter_code
_entity_poly.pdbx_strand_id
1 'polypeptide(L)'
;MKKCFTFFTALLTVFMLLTACSNNEASSKNESEKSEAKTKSSEDSLKTDGPLEKVGQWRNEDDGTKVTLKKIAKLDKTFDLDPIKMKIDDVKVLERSNLQEKGKKLLEQKGIEADKYLTIQVSYSIENTSDKNIMFNGIDVITTSTKQQIDVSSEDMVLTPAKTGVGSFYGKVEKEGYIVVPYFKTDADELKYINIKLKDVYDDEVPTKYHDGITEKVDF
;
A
#
# COMPACT_ATOMS: atom_id res chain seq x y z
N MET A 1 -6.84 -62.05 10.18
CA MET A 1 -7.11 -61.44 8.85
C MET A 1 -7.07 -59.92 9.03
N LYS A 2 -6.33 -59.07 8.33
CA LYS A 2 -5.27 -59.18 7.31
C LYS A 2 -4.37 -57.92 7.50
N LYS A 3 -3.10 -58.19 7.84
CA LYS A 3 -1.83 -57.58 7.40
C LYS A 3 -1.58 -56.07 7.55
N CYS A 4 -0.73 -55.77 8.54
CA CYS A 4 0.19 -54.63 8.59
C CYS A 4 1.21 -54.67 7.43
N PHE A 5 1.59 -53.51 6.92
CA PHE A 5 2.74 -53.33 6.03
C PHE A 5 3.72 -52.33 6.68
N THR A 6 4.79 -52.88 7.24
CA THR A 6 6.05 -52.20 7.59
C THR A 6 7.05 -52.49 6.50
N PHE A 7 7.68 -51.46 5.91
CA PHE A 7 9.02 -51.53 5.31
C PHE A 7 9.47 -50.10 5.01
N PHE A 8 10.52 -49.61 5.69
CA PHE A 8 11.62 -48.93 5.00
C PHE A 8 12.88 -49.02 5.85
N THR A 9 13.87 -49.63 5.23
CA THR A 9 15.19 -50.03 5.72
C THR A 9 16.15 -48.85 5.85
N ALA A 10 16.99 -48.93 6.87
CA ALA A 10 18.11 -48.04 7.16
C ALA A 10 19.21 -48.08 6.08
N LEU A 11 19.92 -46.96 5.87
CA LEU A 11 21.32 -47.01 5.41
C LEU A 11 22.14 -45.76 5.79
N LEU A 12 23.22 -46.06 6.50
CA LEU A 12 24.56 -45.46 6.57
C LEU A 12 24.86 -44.05 7.12
N THR A 13 25.61 -44.15 8.20
CA THR A 13 26.55 -43.29 8.92
C THR A 13 27.71 -42.68 8.12
N VAL A 14 28.09 -41.46 8.54
CA VAL A 14 29.44 -40.97 8.90
C VAL A 14 30.54 -40.97 7.83
N PHE A 15 31.09 -39.78 7.50
CA PHE A 15 32.50 -39.50 7.82
C PHE A 15 32.97 -38.04 7.59
N MET A 16 33.70 -37.59 8.63
CA MET A 16 34.95 -36.81 8.63
C MET A 16 34.96 -35.33 8.24
N LEU A 17 35.14 -34.55 9.31
CA LEU A 17 35.85 -33.28 9.42
C LEU A 17 37.13 -33.23 8.56
N LEU A 18 37.35 -32.10 7.90
CA LEU A 18 38.68 -31.62 7.54
C LEU A 18 38.89 -30.25 8.19
N THR A 19 39.61 -30.27 9.31
CA THR A 19 40.37 -29.14 9.82
C THR A 19 41.60 -28.96 8.94
N ALA A 20 41.76 -27.79 8.33
CA ALA A 20 43.07 -27.29 7.91
C ALA A 20 43.29 -25.95 8.59
N CYS A 21 43.91 -26.00 9.76
CA CYS A 21 44.66 -24.86 10.28
C CYS A 21 45.94 -24.74 9.44
N SER A 22 46.22 -23.55 8.90
CA SER A 22 47.59 -23.19 8.56
C SER A 22 47.82 -21.71 8.87
N ASN A 23 48.60 -21.52 9.94
CA ASN A 23 49.41 -20.40 10.39
C ASN A 23 48.90 -18.95 10.33
N ASN A 24 48.73 -18.40 11.54
CA ASN A 24 49.12 -17.04 11.86
C ASN A 24 50.66 -16.96 11.97
N GLU A 25 51.28 -16.10 11.17
CA GLU A 25 52.47 -15.34 11.57
C GLU A 25 52.33 -13.91 11.05
N ALA A 26 52.84 -12.99 11.87
CA ALA A 26 52.51 -11.58 11.88
C ALA A 26 53.35 -10.74 10.92
N SER A 27 52.70 -9.67 10.45
CA SER A 27 53.23 -8.33 10.14
C SER A 27 54.15 -8.16 8.93
N SER A 28 53.60 -7.57 7.86
CA SER A 28 54.08 -6.24 7.44
C SER A 28 52.97 -5.46 6.72
N LYS A 29 52.94 -4.16 6.98
CA LYS A 29 52.01 -3.16 6.41
C LYS A 29 52.14 -3.08 4.90
N ASN A 30 51.00 -3.01 4.20
CA ASN A 30 50.80 -2.05 3.13
C ASN A 30 49.33 -1.65 3.06
N GLU A 31 49.08 -0.36 3.25
CA GLU A 31 47.81 0.30 2.93
C GLU A 31 47.59 0.22 1.42
N SER A 32 46.43 -0.30 1.03
CA SER A 32 45.81 0.02 -0.25
C SER A 32 44.30 -0.05 -0.04
N GLU A 33 43.65 0.98 -0.54
CA GLU A 33 42.35 1.46 -0.06
C GLU A 33 41.22 0.46 -0.30
N LYS A 34 40.50 0.23 0.80
CA LYS A 34 39.23 -0.44 0.88
C LYS A 34 38.14 0.49 0.34
N SER A 35 37.79 0.39 -0.94
CA SER A 35 36.46 0.78 -1.43
C SER A 35 35.57 -0.46 -1.48
N GLU A 36 35.22 -0.98 -0.31
CA GLU A 36 34.05 -1.85 -0.17
C GLU A 36 32.83 -0.99 -0.51
N ALA A 37 32.35 -1.12 -1.75
CA ALA A 37 30.98 -0.80 -2.08
C ALA A 37 30.10 -1.66 -1.16
N LYS A 38 29.58 -1.06 -0.08
CA LYS A 38 28.51 -1.62 0.73
C LYS A 38 27.29 -1.77 -0.17
N THR A 39 27.15 -2.93 -0.79
CA THR A 39 25.87 -3.50 -1.17
C THR A 39 25.04 -3.58 0.12
N LYS A 40 24.20 -2.56 0.37
CA LYS A 40 23.18 -2.64 1.41
C LYS A 40 22.23 -3.77 1.02
N SER A 41 22.10 -4.73 1.92
CA SER A 41 21.30 -5.94 1.80
C SER A 41 19.85 -5.64 1.42
N SER A 42 19.31 -6.47 0.54
CA SER A 42 17.91 -6.46 0.08
C SER A 42 16.90 -6.79 1.19
N GLU A 43 17.33 -7.33 2.34
CA GLU A 43 16.45 -7.79 3.42
C GLU A 43 15.79 -6.66 4.24
N ASP A 44 16.44 -5.50 4.42
CA ASP A 44 15.94 -4.43 5.31
C ASP A 44 14.75 -3.64 4.70
N SER A 45 14.47 -3.89 3.42
CA SER A 45 13.40 -3.23 2.65
C SER A 45 12.16 -4.10 2.45
N LEU A 46 12.27 -5.42 2.62
CA LEU A 46 11.13 -6.33 2.48
C LEU A 46 10.28 -6.32 3.76
N LYS A 47 8.98 -6.09 3.61
CA LYS A 47 7.99 -6.16 4.69
C LYS A 47 7.11 -7.41 4.48
N THR A 48 7.18 -8.36 5.42
CA THR A 48 6.46 -9.64 5.34
C THR A 48 5.06 -9.60 5.94
N ASP A 49 4.77 -8.62 6.79
CA ASP A 49 3.46 -8.44 7.42
C ASP A 49 3.19 -6.96 7.74
N GLY A 50 1.92 -6.57 7.82
CA GLY A 50 1.47 -5.22 8.16
C GLY A 50 1.62 -4.19 7.03
N PRO A 51 1.35 -2.90 7.34
CA PRO A 51 1.44 -1.81 6.37
C PRO A 51 2.90 -1.45 6.02
N LEU A 52 3.10 -0.86 4.84
CA LEU A 52 4.35 -0.21 4.48
C LEU A 52 4.38 1.18 5.12
N GLU A 53 5.40 1.48 5.93
CA GLU A 53 5.46 2.69 6.75
C GLU A 53 6.69 3.57 6.49
N LYS A 54 7.75 2.99 5.90
CA LYS A 54 9.00 3.69 5.57
C LYS A 54 9.24 3.66 4.07
N VAL A 55 9.61 4.81 3.51
CA VAL A 55 9.97 4.92 2.08
C VAL A 55 11.04 3.89 1.72
N GLY A 56 10.84 3.21 0.59
CA GLY A 56 11.68 2.10 0.14
C GLY A 56 11.25 0.72 0.63
N GLN A 57 10.37 0.63 1.64
CA GLN A 57 9.78 -0.65 2.02
C GLN A 57 8.91 -1.20 0.88
N TRP A 58 8.94 -2.51 0.71
CA TRP A 58 8.16 -3.18 -0.32
C TRP A 58 7.62 -4.53 0.17
N ARG A 59 6.59 -5.01 -0.51
CA ARG A 59 6.03 -6.36 -0.37
C ARG A 59 5.49 -6.84 -1.72
N ASN A 60 5.18 -8.13 -1.82
CA ASN A 60 4.40 -8.64 -2.94
C ASN A 60 2.93 -8.72 -2.55
N GLU A 61 2.05 -8.41 -3.49
CA GLU A 61 0.63 -8.80 -3.44
C GLU A 61 0.49 -10.31 -3.73
N ASP A 62 -0.69 -10.86 -3.46
CA ASP A 62 -0.97 -12.31 -3.60
C ASP A 62 -0.74 -12.82 -5.04
N ASP A 63 -0.89 -11.95 -6.04
CA ASP A 63 -0.62 -12.30 -7.43
C ASP A 63 0.88 -12.25 -7.80
N GLY A 64 1.74 -11.72 -6.94
CA GLY A 64 3.17 -11.54 -7.19
C GLY A 64 3.56 -10.14 -7.68
N THR A 65 2.60 -9.22 -7.84
CA THR A 65 2.89 -7.80 -8.11
C THR A 65 3.67 -7.21 -6.94
N LYS A 66 4.80 -6.56 -7.23
CA LYS A 66 5.62 -5.89 -6.22
C LYS A 66 5.07 -4.50 -5.94
N VAL A 67 4.80 -4.19 -4.68
CA VAL A 67 4.35 -2.89 -4.20
C VAL A 67 5.44 -2.26 -3.34
N THR A 68 5.92 -1.08 -3.72
CA THR A 68 6.98 -0.34 -3.01
C THR A 68 6.49 1.03 -2.57
N LEU A 69 6.73 1.42 -1.31
CA LEU A 69 6.38 2.73 -0.78
C LEU A 69 7.34 3.80 -1.29
N LYS A 70 6.83 4.77 -2.06
CA LYS A 70 7.61 5.86 -2.65
C LYS A 70 7.50 7.16 -1.87
N LYS A 71 6.30 7.51 -1.39
CA LYS A 71 6.05 8.68 -0.53
C LYS A 71 5.00 8.34 0.51
N ILE A 72 5.08 8.97 1.68
CA ILE A 72 4.08 8.86 2.75
C ILE A 72 3.89 10.22 3.41
N ALA A 73 2.65 10.65 3.51
CA ALA A 73 2.24 11.77 4.37
C ALA A 73 1.39 11.19 5.51
N LYS A 74 1.80 11.45 6.76
CA LYS A 74 1.01 11.12 7.95
C LYS A 74 0.24 12.37 8.34
N LEU A 75 -1.09 12.30 8.32
CA LEU A 75 -1.95 13.47 8.53
C LEU A 75 -2.54 13.48 9.94
N ASP A 76 -3.09 12.34 10.38
CA ASP A 76 -3.84 12.24 11.64
C ASP A 76 -4.88 13.36 11.78
N LYS A 77 -5.57 13.68 10.67
CA LYS A 77 -6.46 14.84 10.56
C LYS A 77 -7.92 14.41 10.50
N THR A 78 -8.72 14.98 11.40
CA THR A 78 -10.16 14.77 11.46
C THR A 78 -10.90 15.94 10.82
N PHE A 79 -11.88 15.61 9.99
CA PHE A 79 -12.83 16.51 9.36
C PHE A 79 -14.20 16.30 9.99
N ASP A 80 -14.76 17.37 10.52
CA ASP A 80 -16.11 17.39 11.07
C ASP A 80 -17.08 17.76 9.93
N LEU A 81 -17.87 16.78 9.51
CA LEU A 81 -18.83 16.83 8.40
C LEU A 81 -20.21 16.41 8.94
N ASP A 82 -20.66 17.05 10.03
CA ASP A 82 -21.87 16.69 10.80
C ASP A 82 -23.02 16.15 9.92
N PRO A 83 -23.53 14.92 10.18
CA PRO A 83 -23.25 14.03 11.32
C PRO A 83 -22.03 13.09 11.17
N ILE A 84 -21.24 13.23 10.11
CA ILE A 84 -20.06 12.38 9.86
C ILE A 84 -18.81 13.02 10.45
N LYS A 85 -17.95 12.22 11.06
CA LYS A 85 -16.55 12.56 11.29
C LYS A 85 -15.67 11.65 10.45
N MET A 86 -14.86 12.22 9.58
CA MET A 86 -13.89 11.46 8.79
C MET A 86 -12.49 11.79 9.25
N LYS A 87 -11.71 10.77 9.61
CA LYS A 87 -10.29 10.89 9.92
C LYS A 87 -9.45 10.33 8.78
N ILE A 88 -8.55 11.12 8.23
CA ILE A 88 -7.52 10.62 7.31
C ILE A 88 -6.23 10.37 8.09
N ASP A 89 -5.80 9.11 8.16
CA ASP A 89 -4.61 8.72 8.90
C ASP A 89 -3.34 8.99 8.10
N ASP A 90 -3.28 8.42 6.88
CA ASP A 90 -2.14 8.56 5.99
C ASP A 90 -2.52 8.54 4.51
N VAL A 91 -1.64 9.13 3.72
CA VAL A 91 -1.64 9.04 2.26
C VAL A 91 -0.31 8.46 1.81
N LYS A 92 -0.36 7.40 1.00
CA LYS A 92 0.82 6.72 0.46
C LYS A 92 0.83 6.77 -1.05
N VAL A 93 2.01 7.00 -1.62
CA VAL A 93 2.28 6.81 -3.04
C VAL A 93 3.05 5.51 -3.19
N LEU A 94 2.47 4.56 -3.90
CA LEU A 94 2.99 3.21 -4.03
C LEU A 94 3.34 2.93 -5.48
N GLU A 95 4.53 2.41 -5.74
CA GLU A 95 4.92 1.88 -7.04
C GLU A 95 4.49 0.42 -7.14
N ARG A 96 3.76 0.09 -8.20
CA ARG A 96 3.45 -1.28 -8.63
C ARG A 96 4.37 -1.66 -9.78
N SER A 97 5.21 -2.67 -9.55
CA SER A 97 6.14 -3.23 -10.53
C SER A 97 6.05 -4.75 -10.52
N ASN A 98 6.81 -5.45 -11.38
CA ASN A 98 6.65 -6.90 -11.59
C ASN A 98 5.18 -7.27 -11.86
N LEU A 99 4.53 -6.49 -12.72
CA LEU A 99 3.10 -6.58 -12.95
C LEU A 99 2.71 -7.94 -13.53
N GLN A 100 1.65 -8.50 -12.98
CA GLN A 100 1.01 -9.68 -13.56
C GLN A 100 0.04 -9.30 -14.68
N GLU A 101 -0.59 -10.31 -15.30
CA GLU A 101 -1.48 -10.14 -16.46
C GLU A 101 -2.53 -9.03 -16.25
N LYS A 102 -3.16 -8.97 -15.08
CA LYS A 102 -4.15 -7.93 -14.75
C LYS A 102 -3.56 -6.52 -14.79
N GLY A 103 -2.39 -6.33 -14.18
CA GLY A 103 -1.70 -5.04 -14.18
C GLY A 103 -1.20 -4.63 -15.56
N LYS A 104 -0.66 -5.58 -16.33
CA LYS A 104 -0.24 -5.35 -17.72
C LYS A 104 -1.42 -4.94 -18.61
N LYS A 105 -2.51 -5.70 -18.54
CA LYS A 105 -3.74 -5.40 -19.29
C LYS A 105 -4.33 -4.04 -18.92
N LEU A 106 -4.28 -3.63 -17.65
CA LEU A 106 -4.70 -2.30 -17.23
C LEU A 106 -3.90 -1.19 -17.94
N LEU A 107 -2.57 -1.33 -18.03
CA LEU A 107 -1.73 -0.37 -18.74
C LEU A 107 -2.00 -0.38 -20.24
N GLU A 108 -2.12 -1.56 -20.85
CA GLU A 108 -2.46 -1.72 -22.28
C GLU A 108 -3.81 -1.05 -22.61
N GLN A 109 -4.84 -1.26 -21.79
CA GLN A 109 -6.16 -0.63 -21.97
C GLN A 109 -6.13 0.90 -21.86
N LYS A 110 -5.17 1.44 -21.11
CA LYS A 110 -4.96 2.88 -20.98
C LYS A 110 -3.97 3.43 -22.02
N GLY A 111 -3.44 2.57 -22.92
CA GLY A 111 -2.45 2.96 -23.93
C GLY A 111 -1.10 3.37 -23.34
N ILE A 112 -0.73 2.80 -22.18
CA ILE A 112 0.50 3.14 -21.46
C ILE A 112 1.54 2.06 -21.73
N GLU A 113 2.65 2.46 -22.37
CA GLU A 113 3.83 1.61 -22.55
C GLU A 113 4.76 1.75 -21.33
N ALA A 114 4.46 1.00 -20.27
CA ALA A 114 5.30 0.92 -19.07
C ALA A 114 5.21 -0.48 -18.44
N ASP A 115 6.23 -0.86 -17.67
CA ASP A 115 6.26 -2.11 -16.89
C ASP A 115 5.91 -1.91 -15.40
N LYS A 116 5.65 -0.65 -15.03
CA LYS A 116 5.30 -0.21 -13.68
C LYS A 116 4.41 1.02 -13.73
N TYR A 117 3.71 1.28 -12.64
CA TYR A 117 2.92 2.51 -12.45
C TYR A 117 2.78 2.83 -10.96
N LEU A 118 2.41 4.06 -10.66
CA LEU A 118 2.12 4.49 -9.31
C LEU A 118 0.63 4.35 -8.98
N THR A 119 0.34 4.28 -7.70
CA THR A 119 -1.01 4.40 -7.15
C THR A 119 -0.98 5.29 -5.92
N ILE A 120 -2.12 5.90 -5.60
CA ILE A 120 -2.31 6.64 -4.37
C ILE A 120 -3.22 5.81 -3.47
N GLN A 121 -2.77 5.55 -2.24
CA GLN A 121 -3.57 4.94 -1.19
C GLN A 121 -3.92 6.01 -0.14
N VAL A 122 -5.18 6.08 0.26
CA VAL A 122 -5.63 6.93 1.37
C VAL A 122 -6.28 6.03 2.42
N SER A 123 -5.76 6.07 3.65
CA SER A 123 -6.27 5.29 4.79
C SER A 123 -7.08 6.20 5.70
N TYR A 124 -8.25 5.75 6.16
CA TYR A 124 -9.18 6.58 6.95
C TYR A 124 -10.11 5.78 7.86
N SER A 125 -10.68 6.47 8.84
CA SER A 125 -11.87 6.05 9.58
C SER A 125 -13.01 7.05 9.40
N ILE A 126 -14.25 6.57 9.45
CA ILE A 126 -15.47 7.36 9.29
C ILE A 126 -16.46 6.95 10.37
N GLU A 127 -16.88 7.90 11.19
CA GLU A 127 -17.86 7.75 12.25
C GLU A 127 -19.15 8.49 11.87
N ASN A 128 -20.30 7.82 11.95
CA ASN A 128 -21.59 8.49 12.05
C ASN A 128 -21.88 8.74 13.53
N THR A 129 -21.98 10.01 13.91
CA THR A 129 -22.20 10.43 15.30
C THR A 129 -23.68 10.51 15.68
N SER A 130 -24.59 10.32 14.70
CA SER A 130 -26.04 10.41 14.88
C SER A 130 -26.72 9.05 14.97
N ASP A 131 -27.91 9.01 15.55
CA ASP A 131 -28.76 7.81 15.56
C ASP A 131 -29.49 7.57 14.22
N LYS A 132 -29.33 8.47 13.24
CA LYS A 132 -29.95 8.36 11.92
C LYS A 132 -29.09 7.53 10.96
N ASN A 133 -29.72 7.04 9.90
CA ASN A 133 -29.02 6.42 8.79
C ASN A 133 -28.45 7.50 7.86
N ILE A 134 -27.14 7.43 7.59
CA ILE A 134 -26.42 8.45 6.82
C ILE A 134 -25.70 7.80 5.65
N MET A 135 -25.83 8.36 4.45
CA MET A 135 -25.09 7.94 3.27
C MET A 135 -23.87 8.84 3.11
N PHE A 136 -22.68 8.25 3.14
CA PHE A 136 -21.45 8.96 2.85
C PHE A 136 -20.47 8.11 2.05
N ASN A 137 -20.09 8.61 0.88
CA ASN A 137 -19.28 7.89 -0.10
C ASN A 137 -17.79 8.29 -0.09
N GLY A 138 -17.34 9.01 0.95
CA GLY A 138 -15.92 9.30 1.19
C GLY A 138 -15.32 10.27 0.18
N ILE A 139 -14.27 9.84 -0.50
CA ILE A 139 -13.48 10.67 -1.42
C ILE A 139 -14.16 10.72 -2.80
N ASP A 140 -14.29 11.91 -3.35
CA ASP A 140 -14.87 12.21 -4.67
C ASP A 140 -13.80 12.19 -5.76
N VAL A 141 -12.78 13.02 -5.58
CA VAL A 141 -11.76 13.32 -6.61
C VAL A 141 -10.43 13.55 -5.93
N ILE A 142 -9.36 13.05 -6.57
CA ILE A 142 -7.98 13.42 -6.23
C ILE A 142 -7.38 14.20 -7.38
N THR A 143 -6.84 15.39 -7.11
CA THR A 143 -6.03 16.14 -8.08
C THR A 143 -4.58 16.16 -7.65
N THR A 144 -3.65 16.14 -8.59
CA THR A 144 -2.22 16.07 -8.31
C THR A 144 -1.50 17.36 -8.72
N SER A 145 -0.39 17.65 -8.07
CA SER A 145 0.57 18.69 -8.50
C SER A 145 1.12 18.48 -9.92
N THR A 146 1.01 17.26 -10.46
CA THR A 146 1.34 16.91 -11.85
C THR A 146 0.17 17.10 -12.83
N LYS A 147 -0.90 17.80 -12.39
CA LYS A 147 -2.10 18.15 -13.17
C LYS A 147 -2.95 16.96 -13.62
N GLN A 148 -2.88 15.83 -12.91
CA GLN A 148 -3.81 14.72 -13.12
C GLN A 148 -5.04 14.90 -12.22
N GLN A 149 -6.20 14.55 -12.76
CA GLN A 149 -7.44 14.35 -12.02
C GLN A 149 -7.75 12.86 -12.03
N ILE A 150 -8.10 12.33 -10.86
CA ILE A 150 -8.49 10.94 -10.65
C ILE A 150 -9.87 10.99 -10.00
N ASP A 151 -10.90 10.66 -10.75
CA ASP A 151 -12.24 10.50 -10.21
C ASP A 151 -12.28 9.19 -9.42
N VAL A 152 -12.73 9.25 -8.17
CA VAL A 152 -12.74 8.08 -7.29
C VAL A 152 -14.09 7.38 -7.46
N SER A 153 -14.09 6.37 -8.34
CA SER A 153 -15.21 5.44 -8.51
C SER A 153 -14.81 4.03 -8.09
N SER A 154 -15.79 3.16 -7.82
CA SER A 154 -15.55 1.74 -7.53
C SER A 154 -14.81 1.01 -8.66
N GLU A 155 -14.92 1.48 -9.90
CA GLU A 155 -14.26 0.91 -11.08
C GLU A 155 -12.80 1.32 -11.19
N ASP A 156 -12.45 2.50 -10.67
CA ASP A 156 -11.09 3.02 -10.65
C ASP A 156 -10.29 2.51 -9.44
N MET A 157 -10.92 1.78 -8.51
CA MET A 157 -10.24 1.21 -7.37
C MET A 157 -9.48 -0.06 -7.74
N VAL A 158 -8.16 -0.04 -7.59
CA VAL A 158 -7.32 -1.22 -7.77
C VAL A 158 -7.50 -2.10 -6.52
N LEU A 159 -8.19 -3.24 -6.71
CA LEU A 159 -8.13 -4.44 -5.88
C LEU A 159 -8.88 -4.45 -4.52
N THR A 160 -9.55 -3.39 -4.07
CA THR A 160 -10.15 -3.39 -2.71
C THR A 160 -11.54 -2.74 -2.53
N PRO A 161 -12.56 -3.06 -3.35
CA PRO A 161 -13.92 -2.54 -3.11
C PRO A 161 -14.51 -3.00 -1.76
N ALA A 162 -14.06 -4.13 -1.20
CA ALA A 162 -14.56 -4.66 0.07
C ALA A 162 -14.03 -3.96 1.34
N LYS A 163 -13.03 -3.06 1.21
CA LYS A 163 -12.38 -2.39 2.35
C LYS A 163 -12.47 -0.87 2.26
N THR A 164 -13.51 -0.36 1.61
CA THR A 164 -13.67 1.07 1.41
C THR A 164 -14.18 1.79 2.67
N GLY A 165 -14.82 1.13 3.63
CA GLY A 165 -15.31 1.81 4.83
C GLY A 165 -16.33 2.93 4.58
N VAL A 166 -16.95 3.01 3.38
CA VAL A 166 -17.95 4.02 2.99
C VAL A 166 -19.33 3.39 2.73
N GLY A 167 -20.32 4.20 2.34
CA GLY A 167 -21.69 3.81 2.00
C GLY A 167 -22.69 4.21 3.08
N SER A 168 -23.71 3.38 3.30
CA SER A 168 -24.72 3.60 4.37
C SER A 168 -24.16 3.32 5.76
N PHE A 169 -24.33 4.25 6.69
CA PHE A 169 -24.01 4.14 8.11
C PHE A 169 -25.32 4.03 8.89
N TYR A 170 -25.63 2.84 9.40
CA TYR A 170 -26.89 2.59 10.10
C TYR A 170 -26.78 2.94 11.58
N GLY A 171 -27.22 4.15 11.94
CA GLY A 171 -27.07 4.71 13.28
C GLY A 171 -25.62 5.01 13.66
N LYS A 172 -25.34 5.03 14.98
CA LYS A 172 -24.01 5.38 15.52
C LYS A 172 -23.01 4.24 15.32
N VAL A 173 -22.29 4.29 14.21
CA VAL A 173 -21.28 3.28 13.84
C VAL A 173 -20.04 3.94 13.27
N GLU A 174 -18.90 3.28 13.46
CA GLU A 174 -17.63 3.63 12.84
C GLU A 174 -17.23 2.57 11.81
N LYS A 175 -16.66 3.00 10.70
CA LYS A 175 -16.05 2.14 9.69
C LYS A 175 -14.65 2.61 9.37
N GLU A 176 -13.73 1.68 9.32
CA GLU A 176 -12.37 1.91 8.84
C GLU A 176 -12.21 1.38 7.42
N GLY A 177 -11.31 2.00 6.66
CA GLY A 177 -11.06 1.59 5.30
C GLY A 177 -9.85 2.25 4.67
N TYR A 178 -9.61 1.87 3.44
CA TYR A 178 -8.70 2.59 2.56
C TYR A 178 -9.16 2.45 1.12
N ILE A 179 -8.79 3.44 0.31
CA ILE A 179 -8.89 3.34 -1.15
C ILE A 179 -7.50 3.25 -1.76
N VAL A 180 -7.40 2.58 -2.91
CA VAL A 180 -6.20 2.58 -3.75
C VAL A 180 -6.63 2.94 -5.17
N VAL A 181 -6.11 4.04 -5.70
CA VAL A 181 -6.45 4.52 -7.05
C VAL A 181 -5.20 4.58 -7.93
N PRO A 182 -5.31 4.28 -9.23
CA PRO A 182 -4.20 4.36 -10.15
C PRO A 182 -3.78 5.81 -10.38
N TYR A 183 -2.48 6.06 -10.28
CA TYR A 183 -1.83 7.31 -10.63
C TYR A 183 -0.79 6.96 -11.70
N PHE A 184 -1.21 6.97 -12.97
CA PHE A 184 -0.47 6.42 -14.12
C PHE A 184 0.78 7.26 -14.50
N LYS A 185 1.70 7.39 -13.56
CA LYS A 185 3.07 7.86 -13.70
C LYS A 185 4.00 6.75 -13.26
N THR A 186 5.26 6.82 -13.68
CA THR A 186 6.29 5.81 -13.39
C THR A 186 7.29 6.26 -12.32
N ASP A 187 7.24 7.55 -11.95
CA ASP A 187 8.08 8.16 -10.93
C ASP A 187 7.25 9.10 -10.03
N ALA A 188 7.62 9.15 -8.76
CA ALA A 188 6.96 9.94 -7.73
C ALA A 188 7.62 11.31 -7.54
N ASP A 189 8.84 11.54 -8.02
CA ASP A 189 9.64 12.72 -7.70
C ASP A 189 8.94 14.06 -8.02
N GLU A 190 8.18 14.10 -9.12
CA GLU A 190 7.41 15.29 -9.53
C GLU A 190 6.14 15.53 -8.69
N LEU A 191 5.67 14.51 -7.95
CA LEU A 191 4.47 14.60 -7.13
C LEU A 191 4.81 15.26 -5.78
N LYS A 192 4.48 16.54 -5.65
CA LYS A 192 4.73 17.37 -4.46
C LYS A 192 3.54 17.38 -3.50
N TYR A 193 2.34 17.48 -4.06
CA TYR A 193 1.09 17.46 -3.30
C TYR A 193 -0.03 16.80 -4.09
N ILE A 194 -1.08 16.42 -3.37
CA ILE A 194 -2.41 16.14 -3.91
C ILE A 194 -3.45 17.02 -3.21
N ASN A 195 -4.59 17.22 -3.85
CA ASN A 195 -5.80 17.66 -3.18
C ASN A 195 -6.80 16.50 -3.16
N ILE A 196 -7.37 16.22 -2.00
CA ILE A 196 -8.41 15.22 -1.78
C ILE A 196 -9.72 15.98 -1.61
N LYS A 197 -10.65 15.81 -2.55
CA LYS A 197 -12.01 16.33 -2.45
C LYS A 197 -12.90 15.25 -1.85
N LEU A 198 -13.54 15.52 -0.74
CA LEU A 198 -14.55 14.65 -0.12
C LEU A 198 -15.92 14.92 -0.76
N LYS A 199 -16.79 13.91 -0.79
CA LYS A 199 -18.18 14.04 -1.24
C LYS A 199 -19.02 14.78 -0.19
N ASP A 200 -20.19 15.22 -0.59
CA ASP A 200 -21.21 15.75 0.32
C ASP A 200 -21.74 14.63 1.23
N VAL A 201 -22.30 15.02 2.38
CA VAL A 201 -22.98 14.12 3.32
C VAL A 201 -24.49 14.20 3.13
N TYR A 202 -25.14 13.06 2.96
CA TYR A 202 -26.58 12.97 2.75
C TYR A 202 -27.25 12.09 3.79
N ASP A 203 -28.50 12.40 4.09
CA ASP A 203 -29.40 11.44 4.71
C ASP A 203 -29.59 10.21 3.79
N ASP A 204 -29.63 9.02 4.37
CA ASP A 204 -29.68 7.76 3.61
C ASP A 204 -31.11 7.43 3.12
N GLU A 205 -32.13 7.97 3.78
CA GLU A 205 -33.53 7.66 3.51
C GLU A 205 -34.22 8.75 2.68
N VAL A 206 -33.82 10.01 2.88
CA VAL A 206 -34.33 11.16 2.13
C VAL A 206 -33.17 11.92 1.48
N PRO A 207 -33.33 12.56 0.31
CA PRO A 207 -32.25 13.28 -0.37
C PRO A 207 -31.94 14.65 0.29
N THR A 208 -31.84 14.67 1.62
CA THR A 208 -31.47 15.86 2.39
C THR A 208 -29.95 15.89 2.53
N LYS A 209 -29.33 16.97 2.05
CA LYS A 209 -27.90 17.21 2.26
C LYS A 209 -27.65 17.80 3.65
N TYR A 210 -26.73 17.22 4.40
CA TYR A 210 -26.29 17.72 5.69
C TYR A 210 -25.07 18.64 5.58
N HIS A 211 -24.09 18.28 4.76
CA HIS A 211 -22.82 18.99 4.67
C HIS A 211 -22.27 18.97 3.23
N ASP A 212 -21.65 20.07 2.81
CA ASP A 212 -20.93 20.16 1.54
C ASP A 212 -19.60 19.38 1.61
N GLY A 213 -19.19 18.78 0.50
CA GLY A 213 -17.85 18.22 0.37
C GLY A 213 -16.78 19.28 0.59
N ILE A 214 -15.68 18.89 1.23
CA ILE A 214 -14.52 19.76 1.46
C ILE A 214 -13.32 19.30 0.62
N THR A 215 -12.33 20.16 0.46
CA THR A 215 -11.06 19.81 -0.19
C THR A 215 -9.91 20.01 0.78
N GLU A 216 -9.10 18.96 0.96
CA GLU A 216 -7.86 19.01 1.74
C GLU A 216 -6.64 18.91 0.83
N LYS A 217 -5.67 19.79 1.02
CA LYS A 217 -4.35 19.67 0.38
C LYS A 217 -3.42 18.83 1.25
N VAL A 218 -2.74 17.87 0.64
CA VAL A 218 -1.77 16.98 1.29
C VAL A 218 -0.42 17.12 0.60
N ASP A 219 0.59 17.57 1.35
CA ASP A 219 1.97 17.70 0.90
C ASP A 219 2.79 16.44 1.23
N PHE A 220 3.74 16.07 0.36
CA PHE A 220 4.62 14.90 0.49
C PHE A 220 6.11 15.26 0.63
#